data_AF-A0A1I0D638-F1
#
_entry.id   AF-A0A1I0D638-F1
#
_cell.length_a   1.000
_cell.length_b   1.000
_cell.length_c   1.000
_cell.angle_alpha   90.00
_cell.angle_beta   90.00
_cell.angle_gamma   90.00
#
_symmetry.space_group_name_H-M   'P 1'
#
loop_
_entity.id
_entity.type
_entity.pdbx_description
1 polymer ?
#
loop_
_entity_poly.entity_id
_entity_poly.type
_entity_poly.pdbx_seq_one_letter_code
_entity_poly.pdbx_strand_id
1 'polypeptide(L)'
;MALTHKTARYKVIADSGGNRYSFFCDITGALLHTTDPIQAETQEQELETAWEDARKYFNRCHKCGKWVSNAMYNADVAECVECAPWEDPPRYCSHCGKEITSAEIFCPRCGKRLQYGGEGL
;
A
#
# COMPACT_ATOMS: atom_id res chain seq x y z
N MET A 1 18.51 -10.69 5.83
CA MET A 1 17.48 -10.80 6.88
C MET A 1 16.24 -10.10 6.36
N ALA A 2 15.16 -10.84 6.08
CA ALA A 2 13.91 -10.24 5.64
C ALA A 2 13.37 -9.35 6.77
N LEU A 3 13.19 -8.05 6.51
CA LEU A 3 12.55 -7.14 7.44
C LEU A 3 11.15 -7.68 7.76
N THR A 4 10.89 -7.99 9.03
CA THR A 4 9.58 -8.48 9.48
C THR A 4 8.59 -7.31 9.48
N HIS A 5 8.00 -7.03 8.33
CA HIS A 5 6.90 -6.09 8.19
C HIS A 5 5.62 -6.67 8.82
N LYS A 6 5.52 -6.62 10.16
CA LYS A 6 4.32 -7.08 10.88
C LYS A 6 3.07 -6.29 10.50
N THR A 7 3.24 -5.00 10.23
CA THR A 7 2.17 -4.07 9.84
C THR A 7 2.60 -3.23 8.62
N ALA A 8 1.63 -2.59 7.96
CA ALA A 8 1.91 -1.53 6.98
C ALA A 8 2.49 -0.29 7.68
N ARG A 9 3.11 0.62 6.91
CA ARG A 9 3.53 1.93 7.45
C ARG A 9 2.34 2.65 8.09
N TYR A 10 2.54 3.20 9.28
CA TYR A 10 1.47 3.85 10.04
C TYR A 10 1.90 5.17 10.68
N LYS A 11 0.91 5.93 11.15
CA LYS A 11 1.06 7.09 12.04
C LYS A 11 0.09 6.96 13.21
N VAL A 12 0.55 7.36 14.39
CA VAL A 12 -0.28 7.42 15.60
C VAL A 12 -0.79 8.85 15.78
N ILE A 13 -2.08 8.98 16.08
CA ILE A 13 -2.76 10.25 16.30
C ILE A 13 -3.41 10.19 17.68
N ALA A 14 -2.99 11.05 18.60
CA ALA A 14 -3.62 11.14 19.91
C ALA A 14 -5.05 11.71 19.79
N ASP A 15 -6.01 11.09 20.46
CA ASP A 15 -7.42 11.50 20.48
C ASP A 15 -7.98 11.40 21.92
N SER A 16 -9.10 12.09 22.16
CA SER A 16 -9.93 11.89 23.33
C SER A 16 -10.45 10.45 23.34
N GLY A 17 -10.02 9.66 24.33
CA GLY A 17 -10.43 8.27 24.46
C GLY A 17 -9.50 7.24 23.81
N GLY A 18 -8.28 7.62 23.42
CA GLY A 18 -7.23 6.69 22.97
C GLY A 18 -6.45 7.19 21.77
N ASN A 19 -5.50 6.38 21.30
CA ASN A 19 -4.77 6.65 20.07
C ASN A 19 -5.53 6.09 18.86
N ARG A 20 -5.55 6.85 17.76
CA ARG A 20 -5.95 6.36 16.43
C ARG A 20 -4.72 6.02 15.60
N TYR A 21 -4.84 5.01 14.75
CA TYR A 21 -3.76 4.55 13.88
C TYR A 21 -4.16 4.70 12.43
N SER A 22 -3.44 5.54 11.68
CA SER A 22 -3.58 5.68 10.24
C SER A 22 -2.57 4.80 9.52
N PHE A 23 -3.02 3.88 8.67
CA PHE A 23 -2.18 2.97 7.90
C PHE A 23 -2.14 3.36 6.42
N PHE A 24 -0.95 3.26 5.83
CA PHE A 24 -0.65 3.75 4.49
C PHE A 24 -0.08 2.65 3.60
N CYS A 25 -0.42 2.68 2.31
CA CYS A 25 0.21 1.85 1.30
C CYS A 25 1.72 2.14 1.24
N ASP A 26 2.55 1.10 1.35
CA ASP A 26 4.02 1.24 1.40
C ASP A 26 4.64 1.78 0.11
N ILE A 27 3.92 1.69 -1.03
CA ILE A 27 4.40 2.21 -2.33
C ILE A 27 3.88 3.63 -2.57
N THR A 28 2.55 3.81 -2.57
CA THR A 28 1.95 5.08 -2.99
C THR A 28 1.90 6.11 -1.87
N GLY A 29 2.01 5.66 -0.62
CA GLY A 29 1.75 6.47 0.57
C GLY A 29 0.28 6.85 0.76
N ALA A 30 -0.64 6.30 -0.03
CA ALA A 30 -2.07 6.54 0.14
C ALA A 30 -2.55 6.02 1.50
N LEU A 31 -3.36 6.82 2.19
CA LEU A 31 -4.06 6.41 3.39
C LEU A 31 -5.12 5.37 3.01
N LEU A 32 -5.10 4.21 3.67
CA LEU A 32 -6.07 3.13 3.41
C LEU A 32 -7.06 2.95 4.55
N HIS A 33 -6.62 3.15 5.80
CA HIS A 33 -7.50 3.02 6.96
C HIS A 33 -7.02 3.92 8.10
N THR A 34 -7.98 4.42 8.89
CA THR A 34 -7.72 5.02 10.20
C THR A 34 -8.68 4.39 11.19
N THR A 35 -8.15 3.87 12.29
CA THR A 35 -8.97 3.21 13.32
C THR A 35 -9.80 4.21 14.10
N ASP A 36 -10.80 3.69 14.83
CA ASP A 36 -11.33 4.37 16.01
C ASP A 36 -10.28 4.47 17.13
N PRO A 37 -10.49 5.32 18.16
CA PRO A 37 -9.55 5.46 19.25
C PRO A 37 -9.43 4.12 19.99
N ILE A 38 -8.20 3.67 20.18
CA ILE A 38 -7.86 2.43 20.86
C ILE A 38 -7.10 2.80 22.13
N GLN A 39 -7.44 2.13 23.24
CA GLN A 39 -6.73 2.20 24.50
C GLN A 39 -6.29 0.80 24.91
N ALA A 40 -5.02 0.65 25.26
CA ALA A 40 -4.49 -0.54 25.89
C ALA A 40 -3.42 -0.15 26.92
N GLU A 41 -2.84 -1.14 27.61
CA GLU A 41 -1.80 -0.87 28.63
C GLU A 41 -0.49 -0.39 27.99
N THR A 42 -0.24 -0.78 26.73
CA THR A 42 0.97 -0.44 25.97
C THR A 42 0.62 -0.05 24.54
N GLN A 43 1.46 0.79 23.95
CA GLN A 43 1.28 1.22 22.56
C GLN A 43 1.42 0.05 21.57
N GLU A 44 2.21 -0.96 21.90
CA GLU A 44 2.35 -2.18 21.11
C GLU A 44 1.05 -2.99 21.04
N GLN A 45 0.32 -3.12 22.16
CA GLN A 45 -1.00 -3.76 22.18
C GLN A 45 -2.02 -2.94 21.38
N GLU A 46 -2.01 -1.60 21.53
CA GLU A 46 -2.86 -0.73 20.72
C GLU A 46 -2.60 -0.93 19.22
N LEU A 47 -1.32 -1.02 18.82
CA LEU A 47 -0.92 -1.26 17.43
C LEU A 47 -1.35 -2.64 16.91
N GLU A 48 -1.27 -3.68 17.75
CA GLU A 48 -1.71 -5.03 17.38
C GLU A 48 -3.22 -5.03 17.09
N THR A 49 -4.03 -4.50 18.00
CA THR A 49 -5.48 -4.33 17.81
C THR A 49 -5.80 -3.46 16.59
N ALA A 50 -5.08 -2.35 16.42
CA ALA A 50 -5.26 -1.46 15.28
C ALA A 50 -4.97 -2.16 13.95
N TRP A 51 -3.93 -3.00 13.93
CA TRP A 51 -3.56 -3.73 12.73
C TRP A 51 -4.53 -4.85 12.40
N GLU A 52 -5.06 -5.57 13.39
CA GLU A 52 -6.09 -6.59 13.16
C GLU A 52 -7.30 -6.02 12.42
N ASP A 53 -7.75 -4.81 12.79
CA ASP A 53 -8.83 -4.12 12.09
C ASP A 53 -8.43 -3.67 10.67
N ALA A 54 -7.24 -3.08 10.53
CA ALA A 54 -6.76 -2.50 9.27
C ALA A 54 -6.30 -3.54 8.24
N ARG A 55 -5.83 -4.71 8.68
CA ARG A 55 -5.12 -5.71 7.86
C ARG A 55 -5.86 -6.11 6.59
N LYS A 56 -7.19 -6.16 6.64
CA LYS A 56 -8.08 -6.53 5.52
C LYS A 56 -8.01 -5.58 4.32
N TYR A 57 -7.51 -4.36 4.50
CA TYR A 57 -7.37 -3.35 3.43
C TYR A 57 -6.04 -3.46 2.66
N PHE A 58 -5.19 -4.42 3.00
CA PHE A 58 -3.83 -4.56 2.47
C PHE A 58 -3.57 -5.95 1.91
N ASN A 59 -2.64 -6.02 0.96
CA ASN A 59 -2.00 -7.25 0.50
C ASN A 59 -0.51 -7.22 0.85
N ARG A 60 0.05 -8.38 1.23
CA ARG A 60 1.49 -8.50 1.49
C ARG A 60 2.18 -9.03 0.26
N CYS A 61 3.19 -8.33 -0.24
CA CYS A 61 4.07 -8.89 -1.26
C CYS A 61 4.88 -10.05 -0.67
N HIS A 62 4.80 -11.25 -1.25
CA HIS A 62 5.58 -12.40 -0.76
C HIS A 62 7.09 -12.26 -0.99
N LYS A 63 7.50 -11.45 -1.98
CA LYS A 63 8.90 -11.23 -2.37
C LYS A 63 9.61 -10.19 -1.51
N CYS A 64 8.99 -9.01 -1.31
CA CYS A 64 9.62 -7.90 -0.56
C CYS A 64 9.00 -7.62 0.80
N GLY A 65 7.87 -8.24 1.15
CA GLY A 65 7.21 -8.10 2.44
C GLY A 65 6.40 -6.82 2.64
N LYS A 66 6.41 -5.86 1.70
CA LYS A 66 5.63 -4.62 1.74
C LYS A 66 4.13 -4.89 1.81
N TRP A 67 3.41 -4.02 2.52
CA TRP A 67 1.95 -3.98 2.59
C TRP A 67 1.40 -2.92 1.65
N VAL A 68 0.61 -3.33 0.67
CA VAL A 68 0.16 -2.46 -0.43
C VAL A 68 -1.34 -2.54 -0.62
N SER A 69 -1.93 -1.48 -1.18
CA SER A 69 -3.34 -1.47 -1.60
C SER A 69 -3.61 -2.51 -2.69
N ASN A 70 -4.87 -2.92 -2.88
CA ASN A 70 -5.30 -3.72 -4.04
C ASN A 70 -4.80 -3.16 -5.36
N ALA A 71 -4.87 -1.84 -5.55
CA ALA A 71 -4.43 -1.16 -6.76
C ALA A 71 -2.93 -1.22 -7.03
N MET A 72 -2.12 -1.78 -6.12
CA MET A 72 -0.66 -1.87 -6.22
C MET A 72 -0.17 -3.31 -5.99
N TYR A 73 -1.10 -4.27 -6.03
CA TYR A 73 -0.85 -5.68 -5.82
C TYR A 73 -1.19 -6.45 -7.09
N ASN A 74 -0.20 -7.18 -7.61
CA ASN A 74 -0.39 -8.14 -8.68
C ASN A 74 -0.80 -9.48 -8.05
N ALA A 75 -2.10 -9.74 -8.02
CA ALA A 75 -2.67 -10.92 -7.39
C ALA A 75 -2.31 -12.22 -8.09
N ASP A 76 -2.02 -12.18 -9.40
CA ASP A 76 -1.72 -13.36 -10.21
C ASP A 76 -0.42 -14.04 -9.78
N VAL A 77 0.53 -13.26 -9.26
CA VAL A 77 1.84 -13.73 -8.79
C VAL A 77 2.10 -13.43 -7.32
N ALA A 78 1.09 -12.94 -6.59
CA ALA A 78 1.16 -12.57 -5.18
C ALA A 78 2.28 -11.57 -4.80
N GLU A 79 2.58 -10.62 -5.70
CA GLU A 79 3.63 -9.61 -5.54
C GLU A 79 3.08 -8.18 -5.60
N CYS A 80 3.81 -7.22 -5.05
CA CYS A 80 3.53 -5.82 -5.36
C CYS A 80 4.03 -5.48 -6.77
N VAL A 81 3.50 -4.40 -7.32
CA VAL A 81 3.79 -4.03 -8.72
C VAL A 81 5.18 -3.45 -8.95
N GLU A 82 5.91 -3.12 -7.89
CA GLU A 82 7.35 -2.86 -7.97
C GLU A 82 8.17 -4.15 -8.12
N CYS A 83 7.65 -5.28 -7.64
CA CYS A 83 8.30 -6.58 -7.67
C CYS A 83 7.93 -7.40 -8.90
N ALA A 84 6.67 -7.31 -9.32
CA ALA A 84 6.12 -7.85 -10.55
C ALA A 84 5.13 -6.84 -11.16
N PRO A 85 5.59 -5.93 -12.03
CA PRO A 85 4.73 -5.01 -12.78
C PRO A 85 3.66 -5.75 -13.57
N TRP A 86 2.56 -5.07 -13.93
CA TRP A 86 1.59 -5.66 -14.84
C TRP A 86 2.17 -5.80 -16.26
N GLU A 87 1.74 -6.85 -16.97
CA GLU A 87 2.13 -7.09 -18.36
C GLU A 87 1.53 -6.03 -19.29
N ASP A 88 0.25 -5.71 -19.10
CA ASP A 88 -0.44 -4.71 -19.89
C ASP A 88 -0.25 -3.28 -19.35
N PRO A 89 -0.10 -2.28 -20.23
CA PRO A 89 -0.11 -0.88 -19.83
C PRO A 89 -1.45 -0.51 -19.16
N PRO A 90 -1.42 0.19 -18.02
CA PRO A 90 -2.63 0.50 -17.28
C PRO A 90 -3.42 1.53 -18.07
N ARG A 91 -4.71 1.30 -18.27
CA ARG A 91 -5.59 2.27 -18.92
C ARG A 91 -5.68 3.58 -18.14
N TYR A 92 -5.45 3.57 -16.83
CA TYR A 92 -5.53 4.74 -15.96
C TYR A 92 -4.33 4.81 -15.01
N CYS A 93 -3.84 6.03 -14.74
CA CYS A 93 -2.81 6.27 -13.75
C CYS A 93 -3.31 5.92 -12.34
N SER A 94 -2.66 4.96 -11.67
CA SER A 94 -2.98 4.54 -10.29
C SER A 94 -2.82 5.64 -9.25
N HIS A 95 -2.16 6.76 -9.58
CA HIS A 95 -1.96 7.87 -8.67
C HIS A 95 -2.94 9.04 -8.86
N CYS A 96 -3.38 9.32 -10.09
CA CYS A 96 -4.20 10.51 -10.37
C CYS A 96 -5.45 10.25 -11.22
N GLY A 97 -5.69 9.01 -11.62
CA GLY A 97 -6.87 8.59 -12.41
C GLY A 97 -6.87 9.03 -13.87
N LYS A 98 -5.83 9.72 -14.36
CA LYS A 98 -5.74 10.13 -15.77
C LYS A 98 -5.66 8.89 -16.67
N GLU A 99 -6.47 8.86 -17.72
CA GLU A 99 -6.35 7.85 -18.78
C GLU A 99 -4.97 7.93 -19.46
N ILE A 100 -4.35 6.77 -19.64
CA ILE A 100 -3.04 6.63 -20.27
C ILE A 100 -3.26 6.18 -21.70
N THR A 101 -3.00 7.08 -22.64
CA THR A 101 -3.22 6.87 -24.08
C THR A 101 -1.94 6.53 -24.83
N SER A 102 -0.78 6.51 -24.15
CA SER A 102 0.54 6.25 -24.72
C SER A 102 1.32 5.25 -23.87
N ALA A 103 2.22 4.50 -24.49
CA ALA A 103 3.16 3.60 -23.82
C ALA A 103 4.30 4.37 -23.11
N GLU A 104 3.98 5.48 -22.46
CA GLU A 104 4.92 6.28 -21.67
C GLU A 104 5.16 5.67 -20.29
N ILE A 105 6.42 5.66 -19.83
CA ILE A 105 6.78 5.10 -18.51
C ILE A 105 6.36 6.05 -17.36
N PHE A 106 6.04 7.31 -17.65
CA PHE A 106 5.60 8.30 -16.66
C PHE A 106 4.24 8.87 -17.04
N CYS A 107 3.39 9.13 -16.05
CA CYS A 107 2.09 9.73 -16.30
C CYS A 107 2.27 11.18 -16.80
N PRO A 108 1.75 11.55 -17.98
CA PRO A 108 1.93 12.90 -18.54
C PRO A 108 1.21 13.99 -17.73
N ARG A 109 0.29 13.63 -16.83
CA ARG A 109 -0.42 14.58 -15.96
C ARG A 109 0.29 14.82 -14.63
N CYS A 110 0.77 13.77 -13.97
CA CYS A 110 1.28 13.87 -12.60
C CYS A 110 2.77 13.52 -12.45
N GLY A 111 3.43 13.10 -13.52
CA GLY A 111 4.86 12.78 -13.56
C GLY A 111 5.26 11.51 -12.80
N LYS A 112 4.33 10.79 -12.17
CA LYS A 112 4.65 9.54 -11.47
C LYS A 112 4.85 8.40 -12.44
N ARG A 113 5.78 7.50 -12.12
CA ARG A 113 6.06 6.30 -12.91
C ARG A 113 4.82 5.42 -12.98
N LEU A 114 4.49 4.97 -14.19
CA LEU A 114 3.45 3.99 -14.46
C LEU A 114 4.04 2.59 -14.26
N GLN A 115 3.28 1.73 -13.60
CA GLN A 115 3.80 0.46 -13.06
C GLN A 115 3.51 -0.70 -14.02
N TYR A 116 4.00 -0.63 -15.26
CA TYR A 116 3.83 -1.68 -16.26
C TYR A 116 5.13 -1.91 -17.04
N GLY A 117 5.21 -3.06 -17.71
CA GLY A 117 6.39 -3.45 -18.48
C GLY A 117 7.37 -4.24 -17.63
N GLY A 118 6.98 -5.45 -17.23
CA GLY A 118 7.97 -6.45 -16.80
C GLY A 118 8.95 -6.72 -17.94
N GLU A 119 10.25 -6.83 -17.62
CA GLU A 119 11.25 -7.30 -18.57
C GLU A 119 10.92 -8.76 -18.93
N GLY A 120 10.26 -8.92 -20.07
CA GLY A 120 9.90 -10.20 -20.68
C GLY A 120 10.01 -10.10 -22.21
N LEU A 121 11.19 -9.69 -22.69
CA LEU A 121 11.73 -10.03 -24.00
C LEU A 121 12.93 -10.95 -23.80
#